data_AF-A0A9E1HJM8-F1
#
_entry.id   AF-A0A9E1HJM8-F1
#
_cell.length_a   1.000
_cell.length_b   1.000
_cell.length_c   1.000
_cell.angle_alpha   90.00
_cell.angle_beta   90.00
_cell.angle_gamma   90.00
#
_symmetry.space_group_name_H-M   'P 1'
#
loop_
_entity.id
_entity.type
_entity.pdbx_description
1 polymer ?
#
loop_
_entity_poly.entity_id
_entity_poly.type
_entity_poly.pdbx_seq_one_letter_code
_entity_poly.pdbx_strand_id
1 'polypeptide(L)'
;MERKKQFGIFSSVGATKKQLRKTVFFEAIFVAIIGIPIGILSGLLGIKVTMDIINQLIPDMFDVPFQFYVYPIFILVPVIFMTIVIFISAYLPAKRASKVQPIEAIRQNDDIKLEKRKLKTPKWISKLFGIEGIIALKNMKRNKKKYRVTVVSLFISMVLFVTFSGLLKYGLYGTDSAIDQIDYDASVSVTASSYEEMKPVFDRLKKIEGPTKYSEIHAIYTQANIKDTSVLDKGYQKSLKGYTEDSLEEFIPGVMITTIETSDYQK
;
A
#
# COMPACT_ATOMS: atom_id res chain seq x y z
N MET A 1 -31.79 -7.78 4.39
CA MET A 1 -33.26 -7.71 4.51
C MET A 1 -33.70 -7.64 5.96
N GLU A 2 -32.97 -8.24 6.92
CA GLU A 2 -33.33 -8.26 8.35
C GLU A 2 -33.59 -6.89 8.98
N ARG A 3 -32.69 -5.91 8.78
CA ARG A 3 -32.86 -4.57 9.37
C ARG A 3 -34.04 -3.77 8.83
N LYS A 4 -34.47 -4.01 7.58
CA LYS A 4 -35.66 -3.34 7.02
C LYS A 4 -36.91 -3.72 7.83
N LYS A 5 -37.03 -4.99 8.26
CA LYS A 5 -38.15 -5.47 9.08
C LYS A 5 -38.16 -4.81 10.47
N GLN A 6 -37.02 -4.76 11.15
CA GLN A 6 -36.88 -4.10 12.45
C GLN A 6 -37.26 -2.62 12.39
N PHE A 7 -36.72 -1.88 11.40
CA PHE A 7 -37.08 -0.47 11.19
C PHE A 7 -38.54 -0.29 10.78
N GLY A 8 -39.11 -1.22 10.02
CA GLY A 8 -40.53 -1.26 9.72
C GLY A 8 -41.39 -1.36 10.97
N ILE A 9 -41.05 -2.28 11.89
CA ILE A 9 -41.74 -2.44 13.17
C ILE A 9 -41.64 -1.17 14.02
N PHE A 10 -40.45 -0.58 14.17
CA PHE A 10 -40.31 0.69 14.91
C PHE A 10 -41.11 1.83 14.28
N SER A 11 -41.16 1.88 12.95
CA SER A 11 -41.99 2.85 12.22
C SER A 11 -43.48 2.62 12.44
N SER A 12 -43.93 1.36 12.55
CA SER A 12 -45.33 1.01 12.86
C SER A 12 -45.75 1.44 14.26
N VAL A 13 -44.83 1.45 15.23
CA VAL A 13 -45.06 1.91 16.61
C VAL A 13 -44.96 3.44 16.73
N GLY A 14 -44.70 4.16 15.62
CA GLY A 14 -44.71 5.62 15.58
C GLY A 14 -43.33 6.28 15.64
N ALA A 15 -42.24 5.52 15.52
CA ALA A 15 -40.89 6.10 15.52
C ALA A 15 -40.70 7.03 14.31
N THR A 16 -40.18 8.23 14.57
CA THR A 16 -39.99 9.25 13.54
C THR A 16 -38.81 8.92 12.62
N LYS A 17 -38.86 9.42 11.39
CA LYS A 17 -37.76 9.32 10.40
C LYS A 17 -36.42 9.83 10.95
N LYS A 18 -36.45 10.87 11.81
CA LYS A 18 -35.25 11.43 12.46
C LYS A 18 -34.68 10.46 13.50
N GLN A 19 -35.53 9.83 14.31
CA GLN A 19 -35.11 8.83 15.30
C GLN A 19 -34.45 7.62 14.64
N LEU A 20 -35.08 7.03 13.62
CA LEU A 20 -34.50 5.90 12.88
C LEU A 20 -33.12 6.24 12.29
N ARG A 21 -33.00 7.43 11.69
CA ARG A 21 -31.73 7.90 11.12
C ARG A 21 -30.66 8.07 12.21
N LYS A 22 -31.04 8.65 13.36
CA LYS A 22 -30.13 8.87 14.49
C LYS A 22 -29.62 7.53 15.03
N THR A 23 -30.47 6.51 15.16
CA THR A 23 -30.06 5.16 15.58
C THR A 23 -28.95 4.59 14.71
N VAL A 24 -29.08 4.67 13.37
CA VAL A 24 -28.05 4.18 12.45
C VAL A 24 -26.73 4.94 12.60
N PHE A 25 -26.77 6.26 12.80
CA PHE A 25 -25.56 7.05 13.04
C PHE A 25 -24.90 6.72 14.38
N PHE A 26 -25.69 6.47 15.43
CA PHE A 26 -25.14 6.05 16.72
C PHE A 26 -24.41 4.72 16.62
N GLU A 27 -24.98 3.73 15.95
CA GLU A 27 -24.28 2.47 15.69
C GLU A 27 -22.97 2.69 14.92
N ALA A 28 -22.98 3.55 13.89
CA ALA A 28 -21.78 3.86 13.13
C ALA A 28 -20.70 4.54 13.99
N ILE A 29 -21.08 5.40 14.94
CA ILE A 29 -20.16 6.03 15.89
C ILE A 29 -19.56 4.98 16.82
N PHE A 30 -20.36 4.06 17.37
CA PHE A 30 -19.84 2.97 18.20
C PHE A 30 -18.83 2.10 17.44
N VAL A 31 -19.14 1.77 16.18
CA VAL A 31 -18.21 1.04 15.30
C VAL A 31 -16.94 1.86 15.04
N ALA A 32 -17.04 3.18 14.86
CA ALA A 32 -15.87 4.04 14.65
C ALA A 32 -14.97 4.13 15.89
N ILE A 33 -15.56 4.33 17.07
CA ILE A 33 -14.83 4.46 18.34
C ILE A 33 -14.02 3.20 18.64
N ILE A 34 -14.54 2.02 18.29
CA ILE A 34 -13.84 0.75 18.52
C ILE A 34 -12.92 0.41 17.34
N GLY A 35 -13.41 0.58 16.11
CA GLY A 35 -12.72 0.18 14.89
C GLY A 35 -11.49 1.01 14.55
N ILE A 36 -11.55 2.33 14.76
CA ILE A 36 -10.41 3.21 14.43
C ILE A 36 -9.20 2.91 15.33
N PRO A 37 -9.32 2.85 16.67
CA PRO A 37 -8.19 2.50 17.53
C PRO A 37 -7.62 1.11 17.23
N ILE A 38 -8.48 0.10 17.04
CA ILE A 38 -8.03 -1.26 16.72
C ILE A 38 -7.30 -1.29 15.37
N GLY A 39 -7.81 -0.58 14.36
CA GLY A 39 -7.18 -0.48 13.05
C GLY A 39 -5.81 0.18 13.10
N ILE A 40 -5.68 1.27 13.86
CA ILE A 40 -4.38 1.96 14.04
C ILE A 40 -3.41 1.07 14.79
N LEU A 41 -3.83 0.50 15.93
CA LEU A 41 -2.97 -0.37 16.75
C LEU A 41 -2.49 -1.59 15.96
N SER A 42 -3.38 -2.26 15.23
CA SER A 42 -3.01 -3.40 14.38
C SER A 42 -2.11 -3.00 13.21
N GLY A 43 -2.32 -1.83 12.61
CA GLY A 43 -1.45 -1.29 11.56
C GLY A 43 -0.04 -0.99 12.09
N LEU A 44 0.07 -0.33 13.25
CA LEU A 44 1.35 -0.05 13.90
C LEU A 44 2.08 -1.34 14.30
N LEU A 45 1.34 -2.32 14.85
CA LEU A 45 1.90 -3.64 15.16
C LEU A 45 2.36 -4.37 13.89
N GLY A 46 1.58 -4.33 12.81
CA GLY A 46 1.94 -4.94 11.53
C GLY A 46 3.21 -4.35 10.95
N ILE A 47 3.35 -3.01 10.98
CA ILE A 47 4.58 -2.32 10.55
C ILE A 47 5.76 -2.73 11.42
N LYS A 48 5.59 -2.72 12.75
CA LYS A 48 6.64 -3.13 13.68
C LYS A 48 7.11 -4.56 13.42
N VAL A 49 6.18 -5.50 13.33
CA VAL A 49 6.48 -6.92 13.05
C VAL A 49 7.17 -7.06 11.69
N THR A 50 6.70 -6.33 10.67
CA THR A 50 7.33 -6.36 9.34
C THR A 50 8.77 -5.83 9.40
N MET A 51 9.02 -4.73 10.12
CA MET A 51 10.37 -4.21 10.33
C MET A 51 11.25 -5.20 11.10
N ASP A 52 10.73 -5.81 12.17
CA ASP A 52 11.46 -6.82 12.95
C ASP A 52 11.83 -8.03 12.08
N ILE A 53 10.92 -8.48 11.22
CA ILE A 53 11.16 -9.56 10.25
C ILE A 53 12.24 -9.15 9.24
N ILE A 54 12.16 -7.94 8.67
CA ILE A 54 13.15 -7.45 7.71
C ILE A 54 14.54 -7.37 8.35
N ASN A 55 14.63 -6.80 9.56
CA ASN A 55 15.87 -6.70 10.32
C ASN A 55 16.48 -8.08 10.63
N GLN A 56 15.66 -9.13 10.78
CA GLN A 56 16.14 -10.50 11.01
C GLN A 56 16.53 -11.23 9.72
N LEU A 57 15.80 -11.02 8.62
CA LEU A 57 16.08 -11.70 7.36
C LEU A 57 17.27 -11.10 6.62
N ILE A 58 17.51 -9.79 6.76
CA ILE A 58 18.57 -9.10 6.05
C ILE A 58 19.32 -8.12 6.98
N PRO A 59 19.90 -8.62 8.10
CA PRO A 59 20.58 -7.78 9.08
C PRO A 59 21.77 -7.03 8.49
N ASP A 60 22.45 -7.64 7.51
CA ASP A 60 23.66 -7.09 6.90
C ASP A 60 23.39 -6.22 5.66
N MET A 61 22.13 -6.05 5.26
CA MET A 61 21.76 -5.18 4.13
C MET A 61 21.69 -3.70 4.53
N PHE A 62 21.52 -3.42 5.83
CA PHE A 62 21.40 -2.08 6.38
C PHE A 62 22.26 -1.97 7.64
N ASP A 63 23.31 -1.15 7.62
CA ASP A 63 24.18 -0.88 8.80
C ASP A 63 23.40 -0.27 9.99
N VAL A 64 22.20 0.26 9.72
CA VAL A 64 21.30 0.81 10.73
C VAL A 64 20.00 0.02 10.72
N PRO A 65 19.60 -0.60 11.85
CA PRO A 65 18.34 -1.32 11.92
C PRO A 65 17.17 -0.35 11.67
N PHE A 66 16.14 -0.81 10.97
CA PHE A 66 14.93 -0.01 10.75
C PHE A 66 14.33 0.38 12.11
N GLN A 67 14.37 1.68 12.42
CA GLN A 67 13.79 2.20 13.65
C GLN A 67 12.33 2.55 13.44
N PHE A 68 11.48 1.97 14.28
CA PHE A 68 10.06 2.28 14.30
C PHE A 68 9.82 3.62 15.01
N TYR A 69 9.64 4.68 14.22
CA TYR A 69 9.28 6.00 14.71
C TYR A 69 7.94 6.46 14.13
N VAL A 70 7.05 6.94 14.99
CA VAL A 70 5.70 7.37 14.60
C VAL A 70 5.54 8.85 14.90
N TYR A 71 5.46 9.68 13.86
CA TYR A 71 5.09 11.08 14.05
C TYR A 71 3.59 11.19 14.32
N PRO A 72 3.16 11.92 15.39
CA PRO A 72 1.75 12.05 15.75
C PRO A 72 0.84 12.55 14.62
N ILE A 73 1.37 13.37 13.70
CA ILE A 73 0.61 13.89 12.56
C ILE A 73 0.13 12.78 11.61
N PHE A 74 0.92 11.71 11.44
CA PHE A 74 0.57 10.57 10.60
C PHE A 74 -0.45 9.63 11.25
N ILE A 75 -0.77 9.81 12.54
CA ILE A 75 -1.91 9.15 13.19
C ILE A 75 -3.17 10.00 13.01
N LEU A 76 -3.05 11.32 13.18
CA LEU A 76 -4.19 12.24 13.15
C LEU A 76 -4.89 12.25 11.78
N VAL A 77 -4.13 12.26 10.68
CA VAL A 77 -4.67 12.29 9.32
C VAL A 77 -5.54 11.06 9.02
N PRO A 78 -5.08 9.81 9.24
CA PRO A 78 -5.92 8.62 9.11
C PRO A 78 -7.16 8.62 10.00
N VAL A 79 -7.07 9.11 11.24
CA VAL A 79 -8.23 9.17 12.16
C VAL A 79 -9.33 10.06 11.57
N ILE A 80 -8.97 11.27 11.13
CA ILE A 80 -9.92 12.21 10.51
C ILE A 80 -10.51 11.60 9.24
N PHE A 81 -9.64 11.04 8.38
CA PHE A 81 -10.05 10.43 7.13
C PHE A 81 -11.02 9.26 7.33
N MET A 82 -10.68 8.32 8.22
CA MET A 82 -11.53 7.17 8.54
C MET A 82 -12.86 7.60 9.15
N THR A 83 -12.86 8.62 10.00
CA THR A 83 -14.08 9.18 10.55
C THR A 83 -15.00 9.66 9.43
N ILE A 84 -14.50 10.47 8.50
CA ILE A 84 -15.26 10.95 7.33
C ILE A 84 -15.79 9.78 6.49
N VAL A 85 -14.95 8.78 6.20
CA VAL A 85 -15.34 7.60 5.43
C VAL A 85 -16.48 6.82 6.10
N ILE A 86 -16.41 6.61 7.43
CA ILE A 86 -17.46 5.91 8.18
C ILE A 86 -18.77 6.70 8.13
N PHE A 87 -18.72 8.02 8.33
CA PHE A 87 -19.91 8.87 8.25
C PHE A 87 -20.57 8.82 6.86
N ILE A 88 -19.76 8.90 5.79
CA ILE A 88 -20.26 8.79 4.40
C ILE A 88 -20.86 7.40 4.16
N SER A 89 -20.19 6.35 4.63
CA SER A 89 -20.66 4.97 4.51
C SER A 89 -21.99 4.73 5.23
N ALA A 90 -22.16 5.28 6.43
CA ALA A 90 -23.38 5.17 7.22
C ALA A 90 -24.54 6.03 6.68
N TYR A 91 -24.24 7.11 5.95
CA TYR A 91 -25.25 8.05 5.46
C TYR A 91 -26.30 7.38 4.55
N LEU A 92 -25.87 6.57 3.59
CA LEU A 92 -26.75 5.90 2.64
C LEU A 92 -27.73 4.90 3.31
N PRO A 93 -27.29 3.98 4.19
CA PRO A 93 -28.19 3.13 4.96
C PRO A 93 -29.09 3.93 5.90
N ALA A 94 -28.59 4.97 6.57
CA ALA A 94 -29.40 5.82 7.46
C ALA A 94 -30.54 6.52 6.70
N LYS A 95 -30.27 7.04 5.50
CA LYS A 95 -31.28 7.64 4.61
C LYS A 95 -32.28 6.62 4.08
N ARG A 96 -31.85 5.37 3.84
CA ARG A 96 -32.75 4.29 3.42
C ARG A 96 -33.65 3.84 4.56
N ALA A 97 -33.12 3.68 5.78
CA ALA A 97 -33.88 3.31 6.97
C ALA A 97 -35.01 4.30 7.25
N SER A 98 -34.76 5.60 7.14
CA SER A 98 -35.79 6.65 7.35
C SER A 98 -36.88 6.70 6.28
N LYS A 99 -36.74 5.94 5.18
CA LYS A 99 -37.71 5.89 4.08
C LYS A 99 -38.47 4.56 4.01
N VAL A 100 -38.18 3.61 4.89
CA VAL A 100 -38.87 2.32 4.91
C VAL A 100 -40.32 2.54 5.33
N GLN A 101 -41.27 2.11 4.51
CA GLN A 101 -42.68 2.11 4.89
C GLN A 101 -43.01 0.87 5.73
N PRO A 102 -43.85 1.00 6.77
CA PRO A 102 -44.32 -0.13 7.58
C PRO A 102 -44.84 -1.30 6.75
N ILE A 103 -45.68 -1.00 5.74
CA ILE A 103 -46.31 -2.02 4.89
C ILE A 103 -45.30 -2.74 3.99
N GLU A 104 -44.34 -2.00 3.40
CA GLU A 104 -43.28 -2.59 2.57
C GLU A 104 -42.33 -3.46 3.40
N ALA A 105 -42.07 -3.09 4.65
CA ALA A 105 -41.21 -3.85 5.55
C ALA A 105 -41.83 -5.19 5.98
N ILE A 106 -43.15 -5.25 6.11
CA ILE A 106 -43.90 -6.46 6.48
C ILE A 106 -44.09 -7.36 5.26
N ARG A 107 -44.37 -6.79 4.08
CA ARG A 107 -44.68 -7.58 2.87
C ARG A 107 -43.51 -8.42 2.35
N GLN A 108 -42.27 -8.10 2.71
CA GLN A 108 -40.98 -8.76 2.40
C GLN A 108 -40.67 -9.13 0.93
N ASN A 109 -41.64 -9.04 0.02
CA ASN A 109 -41.44 -9.19 -1.40
C ASN A 109 -41.02 -7.85 -2.00
N ASP A 110 -39.71 -7.62 -2.05
CA ASP A 110 -39.11 -6.82 -3.11
C ASP A 110 -39.33 -7.62 -4.42
N ASP A 111 -40.58 -7.72 -4.90
CA ASP A 111 -40.92 -8.35 -6.18
C ASP A 111 -40.26 -7.52 -7.28
N ILE A 112 -39.01 -7.86 -7.61
CA ILE A 112 -38.32 -7.27 -8.74
C ILE A 112 -39.12 -7.73 -9.96
N LYS A 113 -40.02 -6.87 -10.46
CA LYS A 113 -40.75 -7.08 -11.72
C LYS A 113 -39.72 -7.19 -12.83
N LEU A 114 -39.29 -8.42 -13.15
CA LEU A 114 -38.26 -8.69 -14.14
C LEU A 114 -38.89 -9.27 -15.40
N GLU A 115 -38.70 -8.58 -16.51
CA GLU A 115 -39.02 -9.11 -17.83
C GLU A 115 -38.08 -10.28 -18.16
N LYS A 116 -38.65 -11.46 -18.46
CA LYS A 116 -37.91 -12.68 -18.87
C LYS A 116 -36.86 -12.40 -19.97
N ARG A 117 -37.11 -11.42 -20.85
CA ARG A 117 -36.23 -11.02 -21.97
C ARG A 117 -34.88 -10.45 -21.49
N LYS A 118 -34.83 -9.81 -20.32
CA LYS A 118 -33.62 -9.17 -19.76
C LYS A 118 -32.63 -10.17 -19.13
N LEU A 119 -33.02 -11.45 -19.01
CA LEU A 119 -32.21 -12.53 -18.40
C LEU A 119 -31.64 -13.51 -19.43
N LYS A 120 -31.77 -13.26 -20.74
CA LYS A 120 -31.16 -14.10 -21.78
C LYS A 120 -29.63 -14.15 -21.62
N THR A 121 -29.05 -15.34 -21.73
CA THR A 121 -27.61 -15.58 -21.67
C THR A 121 -27.10 -16.00 -23.06
N PRO A 122 -26.04 -15.39 -23.60
CA PRO A 122 -25.47 -15.82 -24.88
C PRO A 122 -24.83 -17.22 -24.77
N LYS A 123 -24.87 -17.99 -25.87
CA LYS A 123 -24.44 -19.40 -25.92
C LYS A 123 -22.92 -19.62 -25.71
N TRP A 124 -22.10 -18.61 -25.92
CA TRP A 124 -20.66 -18.74 -25.68
C TRP A 124 -20.33 -18.87 -24.17
N ILE A 125 -21.14 -18.29 -23.29
CA ILE A 125 -20.94 -18.38 -21.83
C ILE A 125 -21.13 -19.81 -21.35
N SER A 126 -22.10 -20.53 -21.91
CA SER A 126 -22.28 -21.94 -21.58
C SER A 126 -21.15 -22.81 -22.14
N LYS A 127 -20.50 -22.38 -23.22
CA LYS A 127 -19.36 -23.11 -23.82
C LYS A 127 -18.06 -22.90 -23.03
N LEU A 128 -17.84 -21.70 -22.48
CA LEU A 128 -16.65 -21.35 -21.71
C LEU A 128 -16.75 -21.68 -20.21
N PHE A 129 -17.92 -21.51 -19.61
CA PHE A 129 -18.11 -21.58 -18.15
C PHE A 129 -19.21 -22.59 -17.73
N GLY A 130 -19.71 -23.39 -18.66
CA GLY A 130 -20.73 -24.40 -18.39
C GLY A 130 -22.04 -23.82 -17.81
N ILE A 131 -22.74 -24.65 -17.03
CA ILE A 131 -24.02 -24.30 -16.41
C ILE A 131 -23.83 -23.27 -15.30
N GLU A 132 -22.74 -23.35 -14.56
CA GLU A 132 -22.39 -22.43 -13.46
C GLU A 132 -22.27 -20.99 -13.96
N GLY A 133 -21.60 -20.78 -15.10
CA GLY A 133 -21.49 -19.46 -15.73
C GLY A 133 -22.84 -18.87 -16.16
N ILE A 134 -23.78 -19.70 -16.61
CA ILE A 134 -25.14 -19.26 -16.95
C ILE A 134 -25.86 -18.74 -15.69
N ILE A 135 -25.77 -19.48 -14.59
CA ILE A 135 -26.39 -19.11 -13.32
C ILE A 135 -25.75 -17.84 -12.77
N ALA A 136 -24.43 -17.74 -12.80
CA ALA A 136 -23.68 -16.56 -12.39
C ALA A 136 -24.10 -15.33 -13.20
N LEU A 137 -24.15 -15.42 -14.54
CA LEU A 137 -24.53 -14.29 -15.38
C LEU A 137 -25.98 -13.85 -15.17
N LYS A 138 -26.91 -14.79 -14.97
CA LYS A 138 -28.29 -14.47 -14.60
C LYS A 138 -28.35 -13.75 -13.26
N ASN A 139 -27.55 -14.18 -12.28
CA ASN A 139 -27.48 -13.52 -10.97
C ASN A 139 -26.90 -12.10 -11.07
N MET A 140 -25.84 -11.89 -11.86
CA MET A 140 -25.25 -10.57 -12.12
C MET A 140 -26.26 -9.64 -12.82
N LYS A 141 -27.01 -10.15 -13.81
CA LYS A 141 -28.06 -9.41 -14.51
C LYS A 141 -29.25 -9.08 -13.62
N ARG A 142 -29.57 -9.95 -12.64
CA ARG A 142 -30.63 -9.74 -11.64
C ARG A 142 -30.24 -8.65 -10.65
N ASN A 143 -29.00 -8.64 -10.17
CA ASN A 143 -28.54 -7.69 -9.15
C ASN A 143 -27.47 -6.72 -9.68
N LYS A 144 -27.82 -5.96 -10.73
CA LYS A 144 -26.88 -5.08 -11.45
C LYS A 144 -26.16 -4.08 -10.55
N LYS A 145 -26.83 -3.58 -9.50
CA LYS A 145 -26.21 -2.65 -8.53
C LYS A 145 -25.09 -3.34 -7.75
N LYS A 146 -25.36 -4.51 -7.16
CA LYS A 146 -24.35 -5.27 -6.40
C LYS A 146 -23.18 -5.66 -7.31
N TYR A 147 -23.48 -6.15 -8.52
CA TYR A 147 -22.44 -6.50 -9.50
C TYR A 147 -21.53 -5.32 -9.86
N ARG A 148 -22.11 -4.16 -10.21
CA ARG A 148 -21.32 -2.96 -10.56
C ARG A 148 -20.43 -2.51 -9.40
N VAL A 149 -20.96 -2.52 -8.17
CA VAL A 149 -20.18 -2.16 -6.98
C VAL A 149 -18.97 -3.08 -6.82
N THR A 150 -19.15 -4.40 -6.93
CA THR A 150 -18.05 -5.38 -6.80
C THR A 150 -16.98 -5.23 -7.89
N VAL A 151 -17.38 -5.05 -9.14
CA VAL A 151 -16.42 -4.89 -10.25
C VAL A 151 -15.66 -3.57 -10.13
N VAL A 152 -16.36 -2.47 -9.83
CA VAL A 152 -15.73 -1.16 -9.67
C VAL A 152 -14.77 -1.16 -8.49
N SER A 153 -15.12 -1.78 -7.35
CA SER A 153 -14.20 -1.87 -6.21
C SER A 153 -12.93 -2.65 -6.54
N LEU A 154 -13.05 -3.76 -7.27
CA LEU A 154 -11.89 -4.57 -7.69
C LEU A 154 -11.00 -3.80 -8.67
N PHE A 155 -11.61 -3.10 -9.63
CA PHE A 155 -10.89 -2.25 -10.57
C PHE A 155 -10.14 -1.11 -9.87
N ILE A 156 -10.80 -0.39 -8.94
CA ILE A 156 -10.16 0.67 -8.17
C ILE A 156 -8.99 0.13 -7.36
N SER A 157 -9.14 -1.03 -6.71
CA SER A 157 -8.06 -1.66 -5.96
C SER A 157 -6.85 -1.96 -6.84
N MET A 158 -7.07 -2.51 -8.04
CA MET A 158 -6.01 -2.83 -8.98
C MET A 158 -5.30 -1.57 -9.48
N VAL A 159 -6.07 -0.55 -9.89
CA VAL A 159 -5.51 0.73 -10.36
C VAL A 159 -4.70 1.40 -9.24
N LEU A 160 -5.24 1.45 -8.02
CA LEU A 160 -4.55 2.07 -6.90
C LEU A 160 -3.25 1.35 -6.56
N PHE A 161 -3.24 0.02 -6.63
CA PHE A 161 -2.01 -0.77 -6.44
C PHE A 161 -0.96 -0.47 -7.52
N VAL A 162 -1.34 -0.50 -8.80
CA VAL A 162 -0.41 -0.24 -9.91
C VAL A 162 0.11 1.20 -9.85
N THR A 163 -0.76 2.17 -9.60
CA THR A 163 -0.36 3.58 -9.48
C THR A 163 0.56 3.80 -8.29
N PHE A 164 0.26 3.22 -7.12
CA PHE A 164 1.11 3.35 -5.94
C PHE A 164 2.46 2.68 -6.14
N SER A 165 2.48 1.47 -6.71
CA SER A 165 3.73 0.77 -7.06
C SER A 165 4.55 1.58 -8.07
N GLY A 166 3.92 2.14 -9.10
CA GLY A 166 4.58 3.02 -10.06
C GLY A 166 5.12 4.29 -9.41
N LEU A 167 4.34 4.93 -8.52
CA LEU A 167 4.76 6.11 -7.79
C LEU A 167 5.96 5.82 -6.88
N LEU A 168 5.96 4.69 -6.16
CA LEU A 168 7.12 4.26 -5.36
C LEU A 168 8.34 4.07 -6.25
N LYS A 169 8.17 3.38 -7.38
CA LYS A 169 9.24 3.14 -8.35
C LYS A 169 9.85 4.46 -8.84
N TYR A 170 9.04 5.33 -9.45
CA TYR A 170 9.51 6.60 -9.99
C TYR A 170 9.96 7.60 -8.91
N GLY A 171 9.37 7.55 -7.72
CA GLY A 171 9.80 8.37 -6.59
C GLY A 171 11.22 8.03 -6.15
N LEU A 172 11.54 6.74 -6.03
CA LEU A 172 12.90 6.29 -5.70
C LEU A 172 13.89 6.62 -6.84
N TYR A 173 13.61 6.20 -8.08
CA TYR A 173 14.50 6.49 -9.23
C TYR A 173 14.66 7.99 -9.52
N GLY A 174 13.61 8.77 -9.31
CA GLY A 174 13.63 10.22 -9.50
C GLY A 174 14.50 10.93 -8.47
N THR A 175 14.63 10.38 -7.26
CA THR A 175 15.50 10.93 -6.22
C THR A 175 16.96 10.75 -6.62
N ASP A 176 17.34 9.56 -7.11
CA ASP A 176 18.69 9.28 -7.61
C ASP A 176 19.04 10.20 -8.78
N SER A 177 18.11 10.38 -9.72
CA SER A 177 18.32 11.23 -10.92
C SER A 177 18.35 12.73 -10.60
N ALA A 178 17.61 13.18 -9.59
CA ALA A 178 17.57 14.59 -9.19
C ALA A 178 18.82 14.99 -8.40
N ILE A 179 19.43 14.05 -7.67
CA ILE A 179 20.71 14.24 -6.98
C ILE A 179 21.85 14.41 -8.00
N ASP A 180 21.84 13.64 -9.09
CA ASP A 180 22.88 13.68 -10.14
C ASP A 180 22.83 14.95 -11.03
N GLN A 181 21.74 15.73 -11.00
CA GLN A 181 21.53 16.90 -11.87
C GLN A 181 21.63 18.25 -11.14
N ILE A 182 22.10 18.28 -9.90
CA ILE A 182 22.33 19.56 -9.22
C ILE A 182 23.57 20.20 -9.85
N ASP A 183 23.39 21.34 -10.53
CA ASP A 183 24.52 22.16 -10.98
C ASP A 183 25.27 22.67 -9.75
N TYR A 184 26.54 22.28 -9.62
CA TYR A 184 27.44 22.72 -8.56
C TYR A 184 28.74 23.24 -9.16
N ASP A 185 29.27 24.32 -8.58
CA ASP A 185 30.59 24.85 -8.95
C ASP A 185 31.72 24.00 -8.36
N ALA A 186 31.45 23.33 -7.23
CA ALA A 186 32.39 22.43 -6.57
C ALA A 186 31.64 21.36 -5.76
N SER A 187 32.11 20.11 -5.84
CA SER A 187 31.62 18.98 -5.04
C SER A 187 32.69 18.48 -4.09
N VAL A 188 32.35 18.28 -2.81
CA VAL A 188 33.22 17.64 -1.83
C VAL A 188 32.55 16.36 -1.36
N SER A 189 33.19 15.21 -1.63
CA SER A 189 32.75 13.92 -1.12
C SER A 189 33.53 13.58 0.14
N VAL A 190 32.81 13.23 1.22
CA VAL A 190 33.40 12.76 2.46
C VAL A 190 32.87 11.36 2.70
N THR A 191 33.76 10.39 2.76
CA THR A 191 33.43 9.01 3.13
C THR A 191 33.82 8.80 4.60
N ALA A 192 32.86 8.40 5.42
CA ALA A 192 33.07 8.08 6.82
C ALA A 192 32.22 6.87 7.20
N SER A 193 32.65 6.13 8.23
CA SER A 193 31.95 4.93 8.71
C SER A 193 30.67 5.28 9.49
N SER A 194 30.55 6.53 9.98
CA SER A 194 29.41 7.01 10.74
C SER A 194 29.11 8.48 10.46
N TYR A 195 27.84 8.88 10.64
CA TYR A 195 27.43 10.28 10.50
C TYR A 195 28.11 11.21 11.53
N GLU A 196 28.40 10.68 12.72
CA GLU A 196 29.00 11.43 13.83
C GLU A 196 30.44 11.86 13.52
N GLU A 197 31.19 11.03 12.81
CA GLU A 197 32.53 11.36 12.29
C GLU A 197 32.48 12.40 11.16
N MET A 198 31.43 12.37 10.35
CA MET A 198 31.26 13.25 9.19
C MET A 198 30.83 14.66 9.59
N LYS A 199 29.98 14.79 10.62
CA LYS A 199 29.40 16.04 11.12
C LYS A 199 30.42 17.18 11.36
N PRO A 200 31.54 16.98 12.09
CA PRO A 200 32.51 18.06 12.32
C PRO A 200 33.22 18.53 11.03
N VAL A 201 33.33 17.67 10.02
CA VAL A 201 33.91 18.04 8.72
C VAL A 201 32.96 18.97 7.97
N PHE A 202 31.67 18.62 7.90
CA PHE A 202 30.65 19.49 7.29
C PHE A 202 30.51 20.84 8.02
N ASP A 203 30.52 20.83 9.35
CA ASP A 203 30.45 22.06 10.16
C ASP A 203 31.64 23.00 9.91
N ARG A 204 32.79 22.48 9.48
CA ARG A 204 33.95 23.28 9.04
C ARG A 204 33.79 23.77 7.61
N LEU A 205 33.30 22.93 6.70
CA LEU A 205 33.07 23.29 5.29
C LEU A 205 32.05 24.43 5.14
N LYS A 206 31.02 24.48 6.00
CA LYS A 206 30.03 25.57 6.05
C LYS A 206 30.61 26.95 6.43
N LYS A 207 31.79 26.97 7.05
CA LYS A 207 32.44 28.20 7.55
C LYS A 207 33.45 28.78 6.57
N ILE A 208 33.67 28.15 5.42
CA ILE A 208 34.57 28.65 4.39
C ILE A 208 33.90 29.87 3.73
N GLU A 209 34.64 30.98 3.62
CA GLU A 209 34.17 32.16 2.89
C GLU A 209 34.22 31.88 1.38
N GLY A 210 33.09 32.09 0.68
CA GLY A 210 33.00 31.92 -0.77
C GLY A 210 31.64 31.39 -1.25
N PRO A 211 31.19 30.21 -0.80
CA PRO A 211 29.92 29.65 -1.24
C PRO A 211 28.72 30.40 -0.64
N THR A 212 27.80 30.83 -1.50
CA THR A 212 26.56 31.53 -1.10
C THR A 212 25.40 30.57 -0.79
N LYS A 213 25.48 29.32 -1.25
CA LYS A 213 24.49 28.25 -1.02
C LYS A 213 25.19 26.91 -0.81
N TYR A 214 24.60 26.07 0.03
CA TYR A 214 25.09 24.74 0.35
C TYR A 214 23.93 23.73 0.23
N SER A 215 24.23 22.54 -0.29
CA SER A 215 23.32 21.39 -0.29
C SER A 215 24.07 20.19 0.28
N GLU A 216 23.49 19.53 1.28
CA GLU A 216 24.08 18.35 1.91
C GLU A 216 23.32 17.11 1.41
N ILE A 217 24.05 16.21 0.76
CA ILE A 217 23.51 14.94 0.25
C ILE A 217 24.21 13.82 1.00
N HIS A 218 23.43 13.04 1.73
CA HIS A 218 23.94 11.90 2.50
C HIS A 218 23.61 10.63 1.73
N ALA A 219 24.63 9.99 1.18
CA ALA A 219 24.51 8.71 0.50
C ALA A 219 25.21 7.64 1.34
N ILE A 220 24.53 6.53 1.59
CA ILE A 220 25.08 5.35 2.27
C ILE A 220 25.43 4.35 1.17
N TYR A 221 26.71 4.00 1.07
CA TYR A 221 27.21 2.99 0.14
C TYR A 221 27.75 1.79 0.93
N THR A 222 27.26 0.60 0.61
CA THR A 222 27.80 -0.66 1.15
C THR A 222 28.69 -1.32 0.10
N GLN A 223 29.91 -1.67 0.48
CA GLN A 223 30.81 -2.45 -0.36
C GLN A 223 31.03 -3.82 0.28
N ALA A 224 30.65 -4.89 -0.43
CA ALA A 224 30.92 -6.26 -0.01
C ALA A 224 32.13 -6.80 -0.78
N ASN A 225 33.20 -7.11 -0.06
CA ASN A 225 34.37 -7.78 -0.63
C ASN A 225 34.13 -9.29 -0.66
N ILE A 226 33.93 -9.85 -1.86
CA ILE A 226 33.79 -11.29 -2.05
C ILE A 226 35.18 -11.92 -2.03
N LYS A 227 35.58 -12.47 -0.87
CA LYS A 227 36.87 -13.14 -0.68
C LYS A 227 36.93 -14.53 -1.32
N ASP A 228 35.80 -15.21 -1.36
CA ASP A 228 35.66 -16.53 -1.98
C ASP A 228 34.93 -16.39 -3.31
N THR A 229 35.64 -16.54 -4.42
CA THR A 229 35.03 -16.44 -5.76
C THR A 229 34.25 -17.70 -6.15
N SER A 230 34.27 -18.76 -5.33
CA SER A 230 33.52 -19.99 -5.57
C SER A 230 32.00 -19.85 -5.43
N VAL A 231 31.54 -18.84 -4.68
CA VAL A 231 30.11 -18.47 -4.58
C VAL A 231 29.59 -17.73 -5.82
N LEU A 232 30.46 -17.34 -6.76
CA LEU A 232 30.05 -16.70 -8.00
C LEU A 232 29.72 -17.75 -9.07
N ASP A 233 28.78 -17.42 -9.96
CA ASP A 233 28.45 -18.29 -11.10
C ASP A 233 29.69 -18.60 -11.96
N LYS A 234 29.68 -19.77 -12.61
CA LYS A 234 30.79 -20.26 -13.45
C LYS A 234 31.17 -19.28 -14.58
N GLY A 235 30.20 -18.50 -15.09
CA GLY A 235 30.46 -17.44 -16.06
C GLY A 235 31.34 -16.32 -15.49
N TYR A 236 31.05 -15.88 -14.27
CA TYR A 236 31.83 -14.84 -13.56
C TYR A 236 33.21 -15.35 -13.16
N GLN A 237 33.31 -16.59 -12.66
CA GLN A 237 34.60 -17.20 -12.32
C GLN A 237 35.55 -17.24 -13.53
N LYS A 238 35.02 -17.51 -14.73
CA LYS A 238 35.81 -17.53 -15.97
C LYS A 238 36.30 -16.15 -16.39
N SER A 239 35.50 -15.11 -16.20
CA SER A 239 35.88 -13.72 -16.49
C SER A 239 36.92 -13.18 -15.49
N LEU A 240 36.85 -13.62 -14.23
CA LEU A 240 37.79 -13.20 -13.17
C LEU A 240 39.15 -13.90 -13.23
N LYS A 241 39.24 -15.08 -13.86
CA LYS A 241 40.50 -15.83 -14.03
C LYS A 241 41.62 -15.05 -14.73
N GLY A 242 41.28 -14.09 -15.59
CA GLY A 242 42.27 -13.24 -16.28
C GLY A 242 42.91 -12.16 -15.39
N TYR A 243 42.37 -11.93 -14.19
CA TYR A 243 42.81 -10.87 -13.26
C TYR A 243 43.41 -11.43 -11.96
N THR A 244 43.52 -12.76 -11.84
CA THR A 244 43.86 -13.45 -10.58
C THR A 244 45.32 -13.89 -10.47
N GLU A 245 46.07 -13.92 -11.57
CA GLU A 245 47.42 -14.53 -11.54
C GLU A 245 48.54 -13.58 -11.08
N ASP A 246 48.43 -12.25 -11.19
CA ASP A 246 49.54 -11.34 -10.79
C ASP A 246 49.14 -10.02 -10.09
N SER A 247 47.86 -9.65 -9.98
CA SER A 247 47.47 -8.26 -9.64
C SER A 247 46.74 -8.04 -8.30
N LEU A 248 46.52 -9.07 -7.49
CA LEU A 248 45.66 -8.96 -6.29
C LEU A 248 46.30 -8.28 -5.07
N GLU A 249 47.60 -7.97 -5.07
CA GLU A 249 48.20 -7.14 -4.01
C GLU A 249 47.96 -5.64 -4.21
N GLU A 250 47.71 -5.17 -5.44
CA GLU A 250 47.57 -3.73 -5.73
C GLU A 250 46.27 -3.32 -6.42
N PHE A 251 45.52 -4.25 -7.03
CA PHE A 251 44.27 -3.88 -7.71
C PHE A 251 43.20 -4.96 -7.55
N ILE A 252 42.25 -4.72 -6.65
CA ILE A 252 41.01 -5.49 -6.55
C ILE A 252 40.05 -4.89 -7.58
N PRO A 253 39.69 -5.60 -8.67
CA PRO A 253 38.66 -5.11 -9.57
C PRO A 253 37.33 -5.07 -8.80
N GLY A 254 36.88 -3.86 -8.47
CA GLY A 254 35.56 -3.65 -7.91
C GLY A 254 34.50 -3.97 -8.96
N VAL A 255 33.91 -5.15 -8.88
CA VAL A 255 32.73 -5.47 -9.68
C VAL A 255 31.53 -4.88 -8.97
N MET A 256 31.03 -3.74 -9.47
CA MET A 256 29.73 -3.21 -9.05
C MET A 256 28.64 -4.08 -9.68
N ILE A 257 28.21 -5.13 -8.97
CA ILE A 257 27.11 -5.97 -9.41
C ILE A 257 25.81 -5.36 -8.88
N THR A 258 25.12 -4.60 -9.75
CA THR A 258 23.74 -4.18 -9.50
C THR A 258 22.81 -5.28 -10.04
N THR A 259 22.38 -6.22 -9.19
CA THR A 259 21.34 -7.19 -9.56
C THR A 259 19.96 -6.63 -9.18
N ILE A 260 19.06 -6.48 -10.14
CA ILE A 260 17.68 -6.01 -9.91
C ILE A 260 16.72 -7.20 -9.66
N GLU A 261 17.14 -8.44 -9.89
CA GLU A 261 16.28 -9.61 -9.74
C GLU A 261 16.83 -10.68 -8.80
N THR A 262 16.00 -11.03 -7.82
CA THR A 262 16.24 -12.01 -6.76
C THR A 262 16.26 -13.46 -7.27
N SER A 263 15.96 -13.70 -8.55
CA SER A 263 15.87 -15.05 -9.12
C SER A 263 17.22 -15.74 -9.34
N ASP A 264 18.33 -15.00 -9.32
CA ASP A 264 19.64 -15.54 -9.69
C ASP A 264 20.47 -16.03 -8.49
N TYR A 265 19.96 -15.89 -7.27
CA TYR A 265 20.66 -16.26 -6.02
C TYR A 265 20.13 -17.52 -5.33
N GLN A 266 19.23 -18.30 -5.96
CA GLN A 266 18.86 -19.62 -5.45
C GLN A 266 19.63 -20.72 -6.18
N LYS A 267 20.85 -21.01 -5.71
CA LYS A 267 21.41 -22.37 -5.68
C LYS A 267 22.52 -22.50 -4.65
#